data_AF-A0A534Y8T0-F1
#
_entry.id   AF-A0A534Y8T0-F1
#
_cell.length_a   1.000
_cell.length_b   1.000
_cell.length_c   1.000
_cell.angle_alpha   90.00
_cell.angle_beta   90.00
_cell.angle_gamma   90.00
#
_symmetry.space_group_name_H-M   'P 1'
#
loop_
_entity.id
_entity.type
_entity.pdbx_description
1 polymer ?
#
loop_
_entity_poly.entity_id
_entity_poly.type
_entity_poly.pdbx_seq_one_letter_code
_entity_poly.pdbx_strand_id
1 'polypeptide(L)'
;MKRRAGRPRWATRVLAEIHRLVARRSVRFTFKATEELGELDLGIDEEDALLILAGLTADDLAGRIESDRAAEWLYVFRPEVAEPSCT
;
A
#
# COMPACT_ATOMS: atom_id res chain seq x y z
N MET A 1 -1.50 -2.55 -30.46
CA MET A 1 -1.66 -3.60 -29.42
C MET A 1 -0.46 -3.54 -28.47
N LYS A 2 -0.60 -2.95 -27.27
CA LYS A 2 0.46 -2.99 -26.25
C LYS A 2 0.45 -4.38 -25.62
N ARG A 3 1.57 -5.13 -25.75
CA ARG A 3 1.78 -6.41 -25.08
C ARG A 3 1.56 -6.21 -23.58
N ARG A 4 0.68 -7.02 -22.96
CA ARG A 4 0.66 -7.16 -21.50
C ARG A 4 2.01 -7.78 -21.12
N ALA A 5 3.01 -6.97 -20.83
CA ALA A 5 4.22 -7.44 -20.19
C ALA A 5 3.78 -8.12 -18.89
N GLY A 6 4.09 -9.40 -18.72
CA GLY A 6 3.78 -10.12 -17.49
C GLY A 6 4.35 -9.35 -16.30
N ARG A 7 3.56 -9.23 -15.23
CA ARG A 7 3.98 -8.48 -14.04
C ARG A 7 5.31 -9.04 -13.51
N PRO A 8 6.25 -8.18 -13.06
CA PRO A 8 7.54 -8.63 -12.56
C PRO A 8 7.37 -9.57 -11.36
N ARG A 9 8.17 -10.65 -11.27
CA ARG A 9 8.10 -11.62 -10.15
C ARG A 9 8.29 -10.98 -8.78
N TRP A 10 9.03 -9.87 -8.69
CA TRP A 10 9.22 -9.15 -7.43
C TRP A 10 7.90 -8.53 -6.92
N ALA A 11 7.01 -8.09 -7.81
CA ALA A 11 5.75 -7.46 -7.45
C ALA A 11 4.84 -8.43 -6.68
N THR A 12 4.69 -9.64 -7.19
CA THR A 12 3.91 -10.70 -6.53
C THR A 12 4.48 -11.04 -5.16
N ARG A 13 5.82 -11.10 -5.03
CA ARG A 13 6.48 -11.41 -3.76
C ARG A 13 6.27 -10.32 -2.72
N VAL A 14 6.39 -9.05 -3.12
CA VAL A 14 6.19 -7.91 -2.23
C VAL A 14 4.74 -7.83 -1.78
N LEU A 15 3.78 -8.00 -2.69
CA LEU A 15 2.37 -7.98 -2.35
C LEU A 15 2.01 -9.08 -1.33
N ALA A 16 2.47 -10.30 -1.56
CA ALA A 16 2.28 -11.41 -0.62
C ALA A 16 2.92 -11.12 0.76
N GLU A 17 4.06 -10.44 0.79
CA GLU A 17 4.72 -10.05 2.03
C GLU A 17 3.95 -8.96 2.77
N ILE A 18 3.43 -7.95 2.07
CA ILE A 18 2.57 -6.92 2.66
C ILE A 18 1.35 -7.57 3.32
N HIS A 19 0.62 -8.42 2.59
CA HIS A 19 -0.54 -9.13 3.13
C HIS A 19 -0.18 -9.98 4.36
N ARG A 20 0.97 -10.65 4.34
CA ARG A 20 1.48 -11.42 5.48
C ARG A 20 1.77 -10.54 6.69
N LEU A 21 2.37 -9.37 6.50
CA LEU A 21 2.70 -8.43 7.59
C LEU A 21 1.45 -7.80 8.18
N VAL A 22 0.48 -7.42 7.35
CA VAL A 22 -0.83 -6.89 7.79
C VAL A 22 -1.58 -7.93 8.61
N ALA A 23 -1.68 -9.17 8.12
CA ALA A 23 -2.35 -10.26 8.83
C ALA A 23 -1.72 -10.56 10.21
N ARG A 24 -0.42 -10.27 10.39
CA ARG A 24 0.31 -10.41 11.65
C ARG A 24 0.33 -9.13 12.48
N ARG A 25 -0.37 -8.07 12.06
CA ARG A 25 -0.32 -6.72 12.63
C ARG A 25 1.12 -6.23 12.86
N SER A 26 2.01 -6.59 11.94
CA SER A 26 3.45 -6.27 11.97
C SER A 26 3.78 -5.12 11.00
N VAL A 27 2.90 -4.13 10.94
CA VAL A 27 3.02 -2.91 10.14
C VAL A 27 3.17 -1.73 11.09
N ARG A 28 4.04 -0.78 10.74
CA ARG A 28 4.21 0.47 11.48
C ARG A 28 4.09 1.62 10.51
N PHE A 29 3.29 2.62 10.89
CA PHE A 29 3.20 3.87 10.19
C PHE A 29 4.20 4.87 10.78
N THR A 30 4.77 5.72 9.92
CA THR A 30 5.52 6.88 10.41
C THR A 30 4.54 7.91 10.94
N PHE A 31 4.95 8.70 11.93
CA PHE A 31 4.12 9.78 12.49
C PHE A 31 3.48 10.67 11.42
N LYS A 32 4.28 11.11 10.45
CA LYS A 32 3.81 11.91 9.31
C LYS A 32 2.70 11.22 8.51
N ALA A 33 2.82 9.92 8.26
CA ALA A 33 1.81 9.18 7.50
C ALA A 33 0.49 9.07 8.28
N THR A 34 0.54 8.86 9.60
CA THR A 34 -0.66 8.84 10.44
C THR A 34 -1.36 10.19 10.45
N GLU A 35 -0.62 11.31 10.52
CA GLU A 35 -1.21 12.65 10.41
C GLU A 35 -1.84 12.89 9.03
N GLU A 36 -1.10 12.62 7.95
CA GLU A 36 -1.60 12.84 6.59
C GLU A 36 -2.83 11.98 6.26
N LEU A 37 -2.91 10.74 6.78
CA LEU A 37 -4.09 9.87 6.62
C LEU A 37 -5.32 10.44 7.33
N GLY A 38 -5.16 10.97 8.54
CA GLY A 38 -6.24 11.58 9.31
C GLY A 38 -6.73 12.92 8.76
N GLU A 39 -5.90 13.64 8.01
CA GLU A 39 -6.26 14.90 7.33
C GLU A 39 -7.03 14.69 6.03
N LEU A 40 -7.07 13.47 5.48
CA LEU A 40 -7.89 13.18 4.30
C LEU A 40 -9.36 13.39 4.64
N ASP A 41 -10.15 13.85 3.66
CA ASP A 41 -11.61 14.05 3.83
C ASP A 41 -12.34 12.77 4.30
N LEU A 42 -11.71 11.61 4.11
CA LEU A 42 -12.18 10.29 4.50
C LEU A 42 -11.93 9.94 5.98
N GLY A 43 -11.07 10.70 6.67
CA GLY A 43 -10.73 10.49 8.08
C GLY A 43 -10.10 9.12 8.37
N ILE A 44 -9.14 8.70 7.54
CA ILE A 44 -8.56 7.35 7.58
C ILE A 44 -7.72 7.18 8.85
N ASP A 45 -8.11 6.24 9.71
CA ASP A 45 -7.33 5.85 10.88
C ASP A 45 -6.33 4.70 10.58
N GLU A 46 -5.57 4.27 11.59
CA GLU A 46 -4.60 3.19 11.41
C GLU A 46 -5.23 1.84 11.06
N GLU A 47 -6.45 1.55 11.54
CA GLU A 47 -7.14 0.30 11.21
C GLU A 47 -7.65 0.32 9.78
N ASP A 48 -8.23 1.44 9.34
CA ASP A 48 -8.62 1.66 7.95
C ASP A 48 -7.42 1.52 7.00
N ALA A 49 -6.27 2.09 7.38
CA ALA A 49 -5.03 1.94 6.63
C ALA A 49 -4.57 0.48 6.53
N LEU A 50 -4.70 -0.32 7.60
CA LEU A 50 -4.43 -1.75 7.56
C LEU A 50 -5.39 -2.49 6.63
N LEU A 51 -6.68 -2.13 6.61
CA LEU A 51 -7.67 -2.71 5.70
C LEU A 51 -7.35 -2.39 4.24
N ILE A 52 -6.94 -1.16 3.93
CA ILE A 52 -6.48 -0.77 2.60
C ILE A 52 -5.27 -1.61 2.19
N LEU A 53 -4.27 -1.77 3.07
CA LEU A 53 -3.10 -2.60 2.80
C LEU A 53 -3.45 -4.09 2.61
N ALA A 54 -4.44 -4.61 3.35
CA ALA A 54 -4.95 -5.97 3.15
C ALA A 54 -5.65 -6.15 1.79
N GLY A 55 -6.31 -5.10 1.31
CA GLY A 55 -7.05 -5.08 0.04
C GLY A 55 -6.20 -4.84 -1.20
N LEU A 56 -4.93 -4.46 -1.04
CA LEU A 56 -4.05 -4.17 -2.18
C LEU A 56 -3.99 -5.33 -3.16
N THR A 57 -4.05 -4.99 -4.44
CA THR A 57 -3.91 -5.92 -5.55
C THR A 57 -2.69 -5.55 -6.39
N ALA A 58 -2.39 -6.41 -7.36
CA ALA A 58 -1.33 -6.11 -8.30
C ALA A 58 -1.69 -4.96 -9.26
N ASP A 59 -2.97 -4.63 -9.41
CA ASP A 59 -3.44 -3.52 -10.27
C ASP A 59 -3.17 -2.15 -9.66
N ASP A 60 -3.10 -2.09 -8.33
CA ASP A 60 -2.76 -0.88 -7.60
C ASP A 60 -1.26 -0.55 -7.69
N LEU A 61 -0.42 -1.50 -8.13
CA LEU A 61 1.03 -1.31 -8.20
C LEU A 61 1.40 -0.27 -9.26
N ALA A 62 1.92 0.86 -8.80
CA ALA A 62 2.47 1.90 -9.67
C ALA A 62 3.95 1.63 -10.01
N GLY A 63 4.71 1.03 -9.09
CA GLY A 63 6.12 0.69 -9.32
C GLY A 63 6.92 0.61 -8.02
N ARG A 64 8.22 0.87 -8.14
CA ARG A 64 9.14 1.00 -7.00
C ARG A 64 10.15 2.11 -7.25
N ILE A 65 10.61 2.74 -6.18
CA ILE A 65 11.57 3.84 -6.17
C ILE A 65 12.77 3.40 -5.34
N GLU A 66 13.97 3.63 -5.84
CA GLU A 66 15.19 3.41 -5.05
C GLU A 66 15.37 4.59 -4.10
N SER A 67 15.53 4.33 -2.81
CA SER A 67 15.81 5.36 -1.82
C SER A 67 17.29 5.73 -1.88
N ASP A 68 17.59 6.95 -2.30
CA ASP A 68 18.96 7.51 -2.31
C ASP A 68 19.59 7.54 -0.90
N ARG A 69 18.77 7.54 0.15
CA ARG A 69 19.23 7.69 1.54
C ARG A 69 19.41 6.38 2.29
N ALA A 70 18.62 5.35 1.97
CA ALA A 70 18.54 4.13 2.78
C ALA A 70 18.95 2.85 2.02
N ALA A 71 19.37 2.96 0.75
CA ALA A 71 19.72 1.81 -0.10
C ALA A 71 18.63 0.72 -0.12
N GLU A 72 17.37 1.14 -0.01
CA GLU A 72 16.19 0.29 0.04
C GLU A 72 15.20 0.65 -1.08
N TRP A 73 14.36 -0.32 -1.46
CA TRP A 73 13.28 -0.08 -2.42
C TRP A 73 12.01 0.34 -1.69
N LEU A 74 11.46 1.48 -2.08
CA LEU A 74 10.10 1.89 -1.73
C LEU A 74 9.13 1.34 -2.76
N TYR A 75 8.10 0.64 -2.33
CA TYR A 75 7.07 0.08 -3.21
C TYR A 75 5.85 1.00 -3.20
N VAL A 76 5.42 1.43 -4.39
CA VAL A 76 4.38 2.45 -4.55
C VAL A 76 3.11 1.80 -5.09
N PHE A 77 2.03 1.97 -4.35
CA PHE A 77 0.68 1.54 -4.70
C PHE A 77 -0.25 2.75 -4.78
N ARG A 78 -1.27 2.68 -5.64
CA ARG A 78 -2.31 3.70 -5.81
C ARG A 78 -3.69 3.04 -5.83
N PRO A 79 -4.18 2.58 -4.68
CA PRO A 79 -5.51 2.02 -4.58
C PRO A 79 -6.57 3.12 -4.72
N GLU A 80 -7.72 2.76 -5.28
CA GLU A 80 -8.93 3.54 -5.11
C GLU A 80 -9.51 3.25 -3.71
N VAL A 81 -9.73 4.31 -2.92
CA VAL A 81 -10.31 4.21 -1.57
C VAL A 81 -11.68 4.88 -1.62
N ALA A 82 -12.73 4.11 -1.38
CA ALA A 82 -14.08 4.63 -1.26
C ALA A 82 -14.34 5.10 0.18
N GLU A 83 -15.28 6.03 0.36
CA GLU A 83 -15.73 6.44 1.70
C GLU A 83 -16.22 5.21 2.48
N PRO A 84 -15.78 5.02 3.75
CA PRO A 84 -16.35 3.98 4.56
C PRO A 84 -17.85 4.27 4.71
N SER A 85 -18.68 3.39 4.16
CA SER A 85 -20.12 3.49 4.29
C SER A 85 -20.48 3.42 5.78
N CYS A 86 -20.92 4.54 6.37
CA CYS A 86 -21.59 4.57 7.66
C CYS A 86 -22.69 3.51 7.66
N THR A 87 -22.54 2.46 8.47
CA THR A 87 -23.60 1.49 8.75
C THR A 87 -23.92 1.53 10.23
#